data_AF-A0A328BJQ8-F1
#
_entry.id   AF-A0A328BJQ8-F1
#
_cell.length_a   1.000
_cell.length_b   1.000
_cell.length_c   1.000
_cell.angle_alpha   90.00
_cell.angle_beta   90.00
_cell.angle_gamma   90.00
#
_symmetry.space_group_name_H-M   'P 1'
#
loop_
_entity.id
_entity.type
_entity.pdbx_description
1 polymer ?
#
loop_
_entity_poly.entity_id
_entity_poly.type
_entity_poly.pdbx_seq_one_letter_code
_entity_poly.pdbx_strand_id
1 'polypeptide(L)'
;MTQILMPKATAVWLVDNTSLTFDQIADFCGLHPLEVKGIADGEVARDIRGADPIANGQLNREELDAAEKNASYRMKAQKSRHAELLKPVKKGPRYTPVSRRQDRPDAIAWFLRNHPEVPDSQVARLLGTTKATIDQVRNRQHWNSANIKPVDPVTLGLATQLELDAVVRKAADKKAKDDARRGVVDPEGATLRPASEVGQYEDSEAVEPQENAYAEEFGDEGDED
;
A
#
# COMPACT_ATOMS: atom_id res chain seq x y z
N MET A 1 -9.79 -19.60 -7.23
CA MET A 1 -9.97 -20.98 -6.73
C MET A 1 -9.14 -21.12 -5.48
N THR A 2 -9.68 -21.73 -4.43
CA THR A 2 -8.98 -21.99 -3.18
C THR A 2 -7.91 -23.05 -3.42
N GLN A 3 -6.64 -22.68 -3.27
CA GLN A 3 -5.53 -23.61 -3.46
C GLN A 3 -5.49 -24.60 -2.28
N ILE A 4 -5.58 -25.90 -2.58
CA ILE A 4 -5.38 -26.96 -1.59
C ILE A 4 -3.91 -26.94 -1.12
N LEU A 5 -3.68 -27.03 0.19
CA LEU A 5 -2.35 -26.87 0.81
C LEU A 5 -1.37 -27.98 0.43
N MET A 6 -1.86 -29.21 0.20
CA MET A 6 -1.05 -30.39 -0.13
C MET A 6 -1.74 -31.27 -1.20
N PRO A 7 -1.79 -30.84 -2.47
CA PRO A 7 -2.67 -31.45 -3.47
C PRO A 7 -2.34 -32.93 -3.75
N LYS A 8 -1.06 -33.32 -3.80
CA LYS A 8 -0.67 -34.71 -4.02
C LYS A 8 -0.99 -35.63 -2.83
N ALA A 9 -0.74 -35.17 -1.61
CA ALA A 9 -1.05 -35.94 -0.40
C ALA A 9 -2.57 -36.08 -0.19
N THR A 10 -3.33 -35.03 -0.52
CA THR A 10 -4.79 -35.07 -0.50
C THR A 10 -5.34 -36.00 -1.59
N ALA A 11 -4.74 -36.01 -2.79
CA ALA A 11 -5.12 -36.94 -3.85
C ALA A 11 -4.88 -38.41 -3.45
N VAL A 12 -3.73 -38.73 -2.85
CA VAL A 12 -3.45 -40.08 -2.30
C VAL A 12 -4.55 -40.50 -1.32
N TRP A 13 -4.88 -39.62 -0.37
CA TRP A 13 -5.92 -39.94 0.62
C TRP A 13 -7.30 -40.14 -0.02
N LEU A 14 -7.69 -39.28 -0.98
CA LEU A 14 -8.99 -39.39 -1.66
C LEU A 14 -9.08 -40.67 -2.50
N VAL A 15 -8.01 -41.05 -3.21
CA VAL A 15 -7.97 -42.30 -3.99
C VAL A 15 -8.14 -43.53 -3.08
N ASP A 16 -7.50 -43.53 -1.91
CA ASP A 16 -7.51 -44.69 -1.01
C ASP A 16 -8.78 -44.81 -0.15
N ASN A 17 -9.46 -43.69 0.14
CA ASN A 17 -10.53 -43.64 1.14
C ASN A 17 -11.92 -43.29 0.58
N THR A 18 -12.04 -43.03 -0.72
CA THR A 18 -13.29 -42.57 -1.34
C THR A 18 -13.56 -43.28 -2.66
N SER A 19 -14.81 -43.26 -3.11
CA SER A 19 -15.23 -43.86 -4.39
C SER A 19 -15.31 -42.85 -5.56
N LEU A 20 -14.62 -41.71 -5.41
CA LEU A 20 -14.63 -40.63 -6.40
C LEU A 20 -13.93 -41.02 -7.71
N THR A 21 -14.36 -40.41 -8.81
CA THR A 21 -13.69 -40.57 -10.10
C THR A 21 -12.37 -39.80 -10.14
N PHE A 22 -11.42 -40.25 -10.96
CA PHE A 22 -10.12 -39.59 -11.11
C PHE A 22 -10.26 -38.13 -11.57
N ASP A 23 -11.26 -37.84 -12.40
CA ASP A 23 -11.54 -36.47 -12.84
C ASP A 23 -12.02 -35.58 -11.68
N GLN A 24 -12.85 -36.11 -10.77
CA GLN A 24 -13.31 -35.34 -9.59
C GLN A 24 -12.16 -35.00 -8.65
N ILE A 25 -11.27 -35.95 -8.41
CA ILE A 25 -10.09 -35.76 -7.56
C ILE A 25 -9.11 -34.79 -8.23
N ALA A 26 -8.89 -34.92 -9.54
CA ALA A 26 -8.03 -34.04 -10.33
C ALA A 26 -8.51 -32.58 -10.24
N ASP A 27 -9.80 -32.33 -10.47
CA ASP A 27 -10.38 -30.99 -10.38
C ASP A 27 -10.28 -30.40 -8.98
N PHE A 28 -10.51 -31.21 -7.93
CA PHE A 28 -10.45 -30.73 -6.55
C PHE A 28 -9.01 -30.39 -6.10
N CYS A 29 -8.05 -31.26 -6.44
CA CYS A 29 -6.65 -31.06 -6.08
C CYS A 29 -5.90 -30.15 -7.05
N GLY A 30 -6.48 -29.80 -8.20
CA GLY A 30 -5.82 -29.04 -9.26
C GLY A 30 -4.68 -29.82 -9.92
N LEU A 31 -4.82 -31.14 -10.04
CA LEU A 31 -3.87 -32.05 -10.69
C LEU A 31 -4.42 -32.51 -12.03
N HIS A 32 -3.55 -33.06 -12.89
CA HIS A 32 -4.02 -33.69 -14.12
C HIS A 32 -4.60 -35.09 -13.82
N PRO A 33 -5.68 -35.54 -14.48
CA PRO A 33 -6.25 -36.88 -14.25
C PRO A 33 -5.25 -38.04 -14.40
N LEU A 34 -4.28 -37.90 -15.32
CA LEU A 34 -3.18 -38.87 -15.47
C LEU A 34 -2.27 -38.96 -14.24
N GLU A 35 -2.06 -37.85 -13.51
CA GLU A 35 -1.28 -37.87 -12.27
C GLU A 35 -2.06 -38.61 -11.17
N VAL A 36 -3.38 -38.39 -11.08
CA VAL A 36 -4.24 -39.11 -10.13
C VAL A 36 -4.28 -40.61 -10.44
N LYS A 37 -4.34 -40.97 -11.73
CA LYS A 37 -4.23 -42.37 -12.16
C LYS A 37 -2.88 -42.96 -11.79
N GLY A 38 -1.78 -42.24 -12.02
CA GLY A 38 -0.44 -42.66 -11.61
C GLY A 38 -0.29 -42.82 -10.09
N ILE A 39 -1.04 -42.06 -9.29
CA ILE A 39 -1.12 -42.23 -7.83
C ILE A 39 -1.89 -43.52 -7.50
N ALA A 40 -3.03 -43.78 -8.15
CA ALA A 40 -3.83 -44.99 -7.95
C ALA A 40 -3.09 -46.27 -8.37
N ASP A 41 -2.34 -46.23 -9.47
CA ASP A 41 -1.47 -47.32 -9.93
C ASP A 41 -0.20 -47.45 -9.05
N GLY A 42 -0.02 -46.51 -8.10
CA GLY A 42 1.11 -46.47 -7.19
C GLY A 42 2.43 -46.20 -7.91
N GLU A 43 2.46 -45.56 -9.08
CA GLU A 43 3.68 -45.14 -9.78
C GLU A 43 4.20 -43.77 -9.29
N VAL A 44 3.27 -42.89 -8.90
CA VAL A 44 3.54 -41.52 -8.46
C VAL A 44 3.24 -41.39 -6.97
N ALA A 45 4.08 -40.65 -6.24
CA ALA A 45 3.87 -40.32 -4.83
C ALA A 45 3.85 -41.50 -3.83
N ARG A 46 4.53 -42.62 -4.16
CA ARG A 46 4.66 -43.82 -3.28
C ARG A 46 5.05 -43.51 -1.83
N ASP A 47 5.95 -42.54 -1.63
CA ASP A 47 6.46 -42.18 -0.30
C ASP A 47 5.64 -41.09 0.41
N ILE A 48 4.55 -40.61 -0.21
CA ILE A 48 3.72 -39.54 0.36
C ILE A 48 2.61 -40.15 1.20
N ARG A 49 2.59 -39.81 2.49
CA ARG A 49 1.50 -40.19 3.38
C ARG A 49 0.25 -39.37 3.04
N GLY A 50 -0.88 -40.06 2.82
CA GLY A 50 -2.16 -39.42 2.53
C GLY A 50 -2.57 -38.43 3.63
N ALA A 51 -3.01 -37.24 3.21
CA ALA A 51 -3.46 -36.18 4.11
C ALA A 51 -4.98 -35.97 3.98
N ASP A 52 -5.70 -36.24 5.07
CA ASP A 52 -7.16 -36.13 5.12
C ASP A 52 -7.63 -34.66 4.92
N PRO A 53 -8.37 -34.35 3.84
CA PRO A 53 -8.88 -33.01 3.57
C PRO A 53 -9.98 -32.55 4.53
N ILE A 54 -10.70 -33.48 5.16
CA ILE A 54 -11.72 -33.19 6.18
C ILE A 54 -11.04 -32.79 7.48
N ALA A 55 -10.04 -33.56 7.91
CA ALA A 55 -9.25 -33.25 9.10
C ALA A 55 -8.51 -31.89 8.96
N ASN A 56 -8.07 -31.56 7.75
CA ASN A 56 -7.44 -30.27 7.44
C ASN A 56 -8.45 -29.11 7.29
N GLY A 57 -9.75 -29.36 7.40
CA GLY A 57 -10.80 -28.35 7.24
C GLY A 57 -10.87 -27.75 5.84
N GLN A 58 -10.49 -28.51 4.82
CA GLN A 58 -10.52 -28.14 3.40
C GLN A 58 -11.75 -28.70 2.67
N LEU A 59 -12.34 -29.78 3.19
CA LEU A 59 -13.53 -30.42 2.65
C LEU A 59 -14.53 -30.75 3.76
N ASN A 60 -15.82 -30.63 3.48
CA ASN A 60 -16.88 -31.08 4.40
C ASN A 60 -17.29 -32.51 4.09
N ARG A 61 -17.75 -33.26 5.10
CA ARG A 61 -18.22 -34.63 4.89
C ARG A 61 -19.46 -34.72 4.00
N GLU A 62 -20.38 -33.77 4.16
CA GLU A 62 -21.58 -33.66 3.32
C GLU A 62 -21.24 -33.45 1.84
N GLU A 63 -20.20 -32.66 1.56
CA GLU A 63 -19.72 -32.38 0.20
C GLU A 63 -19.11 -33.64 -0.44
N LEU A 64 -18.37 -34.42 0.36
CA LEU A 64 -17.80 -35.68 -0.08
C LEU A 64 -18.90 -36.71 -0.39
N ASP A 65 -19.88 -36.88 0.51
CA ASP A 65 -20.99 -37.82 0.33
C ASP A 65 -21.85 -37.46 -0.90
N ALA A 66 -21.99 -36.17 -1.21
CA ALA A 66 -22.67 -35.69 -2.42
C ALA A 66 -21.86 -36.01 -3.69
N ALA A 67 -20.54 -35.88 -3.62
CA ALA A 67 -19.64 -36.17 -4.73
C ALA A 67 -19.53 -37.67 -5.05
N GLU A 68 -19.58 -38.53 -4.04
CA GLU A 68 -19.57 -39.99 -4.23
C GLU A 68 -20.85 -40.49 -4.90
N LYS A 69 -22.00 -39.85 -4.63
CA LYS A 69 -23.28 -40.22 -5.24
C LYS A 69 -23.42 -39.75 -6.69
N ASN A 70 -22.61 -38.80 -7.14
CA ASN A 70 -22.71 -38.23 -8.47
C ASN A 70 -21.32 -37.97 -9.07
N ALA A 71 -20.93 -38.80 -10.04
CA ALA A 71 -19.65 -38.71 -10.74
C ALA A 71 -19.43 -37.38 -11.49
N SER A 72 -20.49 -36.65 -11.84
CA SER A 72 -20.38 -35.33 -12.50
C SER A 72 -20.27 -34.16 -11.52
N TYR A 73 -20.39 -34.42 -10.21
CA TYR A 73 -20.35 -33.37 -9.20
C TYR A 73 -18.91 -32.90 -8.96
N ARG A 74 -18.70 -31.59 -8.98
CA ARG A 74 -17.40 -30.95 -8.74
C ARG A 74 -17.36 -30.34 -7.33
N MET A 75 -16.57 -30.96 -6.46
CA MET A 75 -16.43 -30.56 -5.05
C MET A 75 -15.88 -29.14 -4.92
N LYS A 76 -16.42 -28.39 -3.95
CA LYS A 76 -15.91 -27.05 -3.62
C LYS A 76 -15.08 -27.09 -2.35
N ALA A 77 -13.80 -26.70 -2.45
CA ALA A 77 -12.92 -26.60 -1.30
C ALA A 77 -13.38 -25.48 -0.35
N GLN A 78 -13.55 -25.83 0.92
CA GLN A 78 -13.83 -24.87 1.98
C GLN A 78 -12.62 -23.97 2.21
N LYS A 79 -12.87 -22.68 2.44
CA LYS A 79 -11.83 -21.74 2.86
C LYS A 79 -11.41 -22.13 4.28
N SER A 80 -10.19 -22.64 4.43
CA SER A 80 -9.69 -23.00 5.75
C SER A 80 -9.65 -21.77 6.66
N ARG A 81 -10.14 -21.90 7.90
CA ARG A 81 -10.06 -20.83 8.92
C ARG A 81 -8.62 -20.42 9.22
N HIS A 82 -7.67 -21.32 8.97
CA HIS A 82 -6.24 -21.08 9.14
C HIS A 82 -5.63 -20.15 8.09
N ALA A 83 -6.17 -20.09 6.86
CA ALA A 83 -5.72 -19.11 5.87
C ALA A 83 -6.01 -17.67 6.30
N GLU A 84 -7.08 -17.46 7.08
CA GLU A 84 -7.44 -16.15 7.62
C GLU A 84 -6.55 -15.71 8.79
N LEU A 85 -5.85 -16.67 9.44
CA LEU A 85 -4.88 -16.40 10.51
C LEU A 85 -3.50 -15.98 9.95
N LEU A 86 -3.20 -16.25 8.68
CA LEU A 86 -2.01 -15.73 7.98
C LEU A 86 -2.18 -14.27 7.50
N LYS A 87 -2.85 -13.42 8.29
CA LYS A 87 -2.77 -11.97 8.03
C LYS A 87 -1.30 -11.56 8.07
N PRO A 88 -0.81 -10.79 7.08
CA PRO A 88 0.58 -10.38 7.04
C PRO A 88 0.93 -9.71 8.37
N VAL A 89 1.92 -10.28 9.04
CA VAL A 89 2.44 -9.76 10.32
C VAL A 89 2.70 -8.28 10.12
N LYS A 90 2.07 -7.43 10.96
CA LYS A 90 2.30 -5.99 10.92
C LYS A 90 3.81 -5.76 10.95
N LYS A 91 4.35 -5.08 9.93
CA LYS A 91 5.78 -4.77 9.86
C LYS A 91 6.19 -4.15 11.20
N GLY A 92 7.12 -4.80 11.91
CA GLY A 92 7.62 -4.31 13.19
C GLY A 92 8.31 -2.95 13.03
N PRO A 93 8.53 -2.21 14.13
CA PRO A 93 9.29 -0.97 14.09
C PRO A 93 10.66 -1.19 13.44
N ARG A 94 11.04 -0.38 12.45
CA ARG A 94 12.39 -0.46 11.86
C ARG A 94 13.41 -0.05 12.91
N TYR A 95 14.46 -0.85 13.05
CA TYR A 95 15.61 -0.50 13.87
C TYR A 95 16.40 0.63 13.21
N THR A 96 16.52 1.78 13.89
CA THR A 96 17.43 2.86 13.47
C THR A 96 18.82 2.63 14.09
N PRO A 97 19.88 2.48 13.27
CA PRO A 97 21.25 2.29 13.77
C PRO A 97 21.72 3.49 14.58
N VAL A 98 22.65 3.26 15.52
CA VAL A 98 23.11 4.27 16.50
C VAL A 98 23.68 5.53 15.83
N SER A 99 24.40 5.38 14.72
CA SER A 99 24.96 6.48 13.94
C SER A 99 23.89 7.46 13.46
N ARG A 100 22.75 6.95 12.97
CA ARG A 100 21.63 7.77 12.44
C ARG A 100 20.70 8.32 13.52
N ARG A 101 21.00 8.08 14.80
CA ARG A 101 20.16 8.56 15.90
C ARG A 101 20.29 10.06 16.13
N GLN A 102 21.47 10.61 15.80
CA GLN A 102 21.78 12.03 15.92
C GLN A 102 21.03 12.87 14.89
N ASP A 103 20.61 12.28 13.78
CA ASP A 103 19.88 12.94 12.70
C ASP A 103 18.36 13.06 12.98
N ARG A 104 17.87 12.40 14.05
CA ARG A 104 16.43 12.39 14.38
C ARG A 104 15.89 13.76 14.82
N PRO A 105 16.58 14.55 15.66
CA PRO A 105 16.16 15.91 15.98
C PRO A 105 16.02 16.80 14.74
N ASP A 106 16.87 16.63 13.73
CA ASP A 106 16.83 17.36 12.47
C ASP A 106 15.56 17.02 11.65
N ALA A 107 15.25 15.74 11.55
CA ALA A 107 14.00 15.26 10.94
C ALA A 107 12.76 15.74 11.70
N ILE A 108 12.79 15.76 13.04
CA ILE A 108 11.68 16.28 13.86
C ILE A 108 11.48 17.77 13.59
N ALA A 109 12.56 18.56 13.54
CA ALA A 109 12.48 19.99 13.26
C ALA A 109 11.93 20.27 11.86
N TRP A 110 12.23 19.41 10.89
CA TRP A 110 11.64 19.48 9.55
C TRP A 110 10.13 19.23 9.56
N PHE A 111 9.63 18.24 10.30
CA PHE A 111 8.18 18.02 10.45
C PHE A 111 7.49 19.21 11.11
N LEU A 112 8.06 19.72 12.21
CA LEU A 112 7.48 20.85 12.95
C LEU A 112 7.41 22.14 12.10
N ARG A 113 8.35 22.32 11.17
CA ARG A 113 8.40 23.50 10.29
C ARG A 113 7.50 23.37 9.07
N ASN A 114 7.58 22.25 8.35
CA ASN A 114 6.95 22.11 7.02
C ASN A 114 5.58 21.42 7.08
N HIS A 115 5.35 20.56 8.07
CA HIS A 115 4.13 19.76 8.18
C HIS A 115 3.52 19.80 9.60
N PRO A 116 3.09 20.98 10.08
CA PRO A 116 2.45 21.13 11.39
C PRO A 116 1.12 20.37 11.51
N GLU A 117 0.51 19.98 10.38
CA GLU A 117 -0.70 19.15 10.32
C GLU A 117 -0.47 17.69 10.75
N VAL A 118 0.78 17.21 10.73
CA VAL A 118 1.11 15.83 11.09
C VAL A 118 1.12 15.69 12.62
N PRO A 119 0.32 14.77 13.19
CA PRO A 119 0.29 14.60 14.64
C PRO A 119 1.58 13.95 15.17
N ASP A 120 2.03 14.40 16.34
CA ASP A 120 3.27 13.92 17.00
C ASP A 120 3.31 12.39 17.17
N SER A 121 2.14 11.75 17.30
CA SER A 121 2.02 10.29 17.35
C SER A 121 2.45 9.57 16.05
N GLN A 122 2.23 10.20 14.89
CA GLN A 122 2.68 9.69 13.60
C GLN A 122 4.17 9.96 13.41
N VAL A 123 4.65 11.15 13.77
CA VAL A 123 6.09 11.49 13.74
C VAL A 123 6.89 10.54 14.63
N ALA A 124 6.43 10.28 15.87
CA ALA A 124 7.05 9.36 16.81
C ALA A 124 7.17 7.94 16.24
N ARG A 125 6.11 7.45 15.56
CA ARG A 125 6.09 6.13 14.94
C ARG A 125 7.00 6.05 13.72
N LEU A 126 7.02 7.08 12.88
CA LEU A 126 7.79 7.11 11.64
C LEU A 126 9.30 7.18 11.93
N LEU A 127 9.72 8.08 12.82
CA LEU A 127 11.13 8.31 13.13
C LEU A 127 11.69 7.40 14.23
N GLY A 128 10.84 6.58 14.86
CA GLY A 128 11.24 5.72 15.97
C GLY A 128 11.73 6.53 17.18
N THR A 129 11.00 7.59 17.52
CA THR A 129 11.31 8.51 18.63
C THR A 129 10.15 8.57 19.64
N THR A 130 10.31 9.31 20.73
CA THR A 130 9.26 9.53 21.74
C THR A 130 8.64 10.92 21.60
N LYS A 131 7.40 11.07 22.09
CA LYS A 131 6.73 12.38 22.15
C LYS A 131 7.52 13.39 22.99
N ALA A 132 8.11 12.94 24.10
CA ALA A 132 8.95 13.79 24.95
C ALA A 132 10.15 14.37 24.18
N THR A 133 10.77 13.58 23.30
CA THR A 133 11.85 14.08 22.43
C THR A 133 11.35 15.10 21.42
N ILE A 134 10.15 14.90 20.87
CA ILE A 134 9.51 15.87 19.95
C ILE A 134 9.26 17.20 20.67
N ASP A 135 8.72 17.15 21.89
CA ASP A 135 8.47 18.33 22.72
C ASP A 135 9.76 19.06 23.10
N GLN A 136 10.83 18.32 23.42
CA GLN A 136 12.15 18.91 23.67
C GLN A 136 12.70 19.66 22.45
N VAL A 137 12.52 19.12 21.24
CA VAL A 137 12.95 19.81 20.01
C VAL A 137 12.07 21.03 19.75
N ARG A 138 10.74 20.90 19.91
CA ARG A 138 9.77 21.99 19.75
C ARG A 138 10.08 23.17 20.68
N ASN A 139 10.38 22.87 21.94
CA ASN A 139 10.69 23.86 22.97
C ASN A 139 12.18 24.24 23.04
N ARG A 140 13.02 23.75 22.10
CA ARG A 140 14.48 23.96 22.07
C ARG A 140 15.21 23.53 23.36
N GLN A 141 14.65 22.59 24.12
CA GLN A 141 15.21 22.01 25.34
C GLN A 141 16.07 20.77 25.09
N HIS A 142 16.19 20.32 23.84
CA HIS A 142 17.13 19.26 23.49
C HIS A 142 18.57 19.75 23.68
N TRP A 143 19.45 18.91 24.23
CA TRP A 143 20.84 19.28 24.55
C TRP A 143 21.63 19.82 23.34
N ASN A 144 21.30 19.37 22.13
CA ASN A 144 21.92 19.80 20.87
C ASN A 144 21.10 20.88 20.12
N SER A 145 20.17 21.59 20.78
CA SER A 145 19.20 22.46 20.10
C SER A 145 19.83 23.54 19.21
N ALA A 146 21.01 24.03 19.56
CA ALA A 146 21.74 25.04 18.78
C ALA A 146 22.18 24.56 17.40
N ASN A 147 22.42 23.26 17.22
CA ASN A 147 22.93 22.70 15.97
C ASN A 147 21.84 22.00 15.13
N ILE A 148 20.59 21.97 15.61
CA ILE A 148 19.50 21.29 14.90
C ILE A 148 19.19 22.04 13.60
N LYS A 149 19.24 21.32 12.48
CA LYS A 149 18.88 21.85 11.16
C LYS A 149 17.65 21.10 10.64
N PRO A 150 16.60 21.80 10.19
CA PRO A 150 15.43 21.11 9.62
C PRO A 150 15.78 20.47 8.27
N VAL A 151 16.00 19.15 8.27
CA VAL A 151 16.36 18.34 7.09
C VAL A 151 15.33 17.23 6.88
N ASP A 152 15.01 16.93 5.63
CA ASP A 152 14.00 15.95 5.25
C ASP A 152 14.36 14.53 5.74
N PRO A 153 13.45 13.82 6.45
CA PRO A 153 13.66 12.45 6.93
C PRO A 153 14.00 11.43 5.84
N VAL A 154 13.60 11.64 4.58
CA VAL A 154 13.93 10.76 3.45
C VAL A 154 15.40 10.94 3.06
N THR A 155 15.88 12.18 3.01
CA THR A 155 17.29 12.48 2.72
C THR A 155 18.24 11.95 3.78
N LEU A 156 17.79 11.94 5.04
CA LEU A 156 18.50 11.34 6.17
C LEU A 156 18.41 9.80 6.21
N GLY A 157 17.59 9.20 5.32
CA GLY A 157 17.37 7.77 5.27
C GLY A 157 16.69 7.20 6.51
N LEU A 158 15.85 8.00 7.18
CA LEU A 158 15.05 7.60 8.34
C LEU A 158 13.66 7.10 7.94
N ALA A 159 13.10 7.64 6.85
CA ALA A 159 11.82 7.25 6.27
C ALA A 159 11.97 6.97 4.76
N THR A 160 11.05 6.22 4.18
CA THR A 160 10.94 6.10 2.71
C THR A 160 10.00 7.17 2.17
N GLN A 161 10.16 7.52 0.89
CA GLN A 161 9.28 8.49 0.22
C GLN A 161 7.80 8.11 0.36
N LEU A 162 7.49 6.84 0.10
CA LEU A 162 6.12 6.31 0.20
C LEU A 162 5.52 6.45 1.60
N GLU A 163 6.33 6.34 2.65
CA GLU A 163 5.86 6.49 4.02
C GLU A 163 5.63 7.95 4.39
N LEU A 164 6.52 8.84 3.95
CA LEU A 164 6.37 10.28 4.14
C LEU A 164 5.09 10.77 3.46
N ASP A 165 4.91 10.44 2.17
CA ASP A 165 3.74 10.84 1.39
C ASP A 165 2.43 10.30 2.01
N ALA A 166 2.45 9.05 2.50
CA ALA A 166 1.29 8.45 3.15
C ALA A 166 0.91 9.13 4.47
N VAL A 167 1.90 9.54 5.26
CA VAL A 167 1.69 10.27 6.53
C VAL A 167 1.16 11.68 6.26
N VAL A 168 1.79 12.41 5.34
CA VAL A 168 1.39 13.78 4.98
C VAL A 168 -0.01 13.79 4.37
N ARG A 169 -0.31 12.91 3.41
CA ARG A 169 -1.65 12.82 2.80
C ARG A 169 -2.72 12.53 3.85
N LYS A 170 -2.47 11.56 4.74
CA LYS A 170 -3.41 11.20 5.80
C LYS A 170 -3.62 12.33 6.82
N ALA A 171 -2.57 13.09 7.12
CA ALA A 171 -2.65 14.25 8.00
C ALA A 171 -3.42 15.39 7.35
N ALA A 172 -3.14 15.70 6.09
CA ALA A 172 -3.84 16.71 5.30
C ALA A 172 -5.34 16.38 5.16
N ASP A 173 -5.70 15.14 4.81
CA ASP A 173 -7.09 14.69 4.72
C ASP A 173 -7.83 14.83 6.06
N LYS A 174 -7.14 14.54 7.16
CA LYS A 174 -7.72 14.66 8.50
C LYS A 174 -7.91 16.13 8.88
N LYS A 175 -6.92 16.97 8.62
CA LYS A 175 -7.00 18.41 8.87
C LYS A 175 -8.12 19.04 8.05
N ALA A 176 -8.22 18.74 6.75
CA ALA A 176 -9.31 19.20 5.90
C ALA A 176 -10.70 18.80 6.43
N LYS A 177 -10.85 17.58 6.95
CA LYS A 177 -12.10 17.14 7.60
C LYS A 177 -12.38 17.85 8.92
N ASP A 178 -11.36 18.05 9.75
CA ASP A 178 -11.49 18.73 11.03
C ASP A 178 -11.79 20.23 10.84
N ASP A 179 -11.20 20.87 9.83
CA ASP A 179 -11.43 22.27 9.45
C ASP A 179 -12.83 22.45 8.85
N ALA A 180 -13.26 21.55 7.95
CA ALA A 180 -14.63 21.52 7.43
C ALA A 180 -15.67 21.31 8.54
N ARG A 181 -15.36 20.49 9.56
CA ARG A 181 -16.24 20.27 10.72
C ARG A 181 -16.28 21.47 11.67
N ARG A 182 -15.20 22.25 11.74
CA ARG A 182 -15.11 23.45 12.60
C ARG A 182 -15.60 24.72 11.92
N GLY A 183 -15.95 24.67 10.63
CA GLY A 183 -16.40 25.83 9.86
C GLY A 183 -15.30 26.88 9.66
N VAL A 184 -14.04 26.51 9.87
CA VAL A 184 -12.88 27.38 9.64
C VAL A 184 -12.50 27.24 8.17
N VAL A 185 -13.05 28.13 7.35
CA VAL A 185 -12.49 28.44 6.04
C VAL A 185 -11.41 29.49 6.33
N ASP A 186 -10.20 29.05 6.70
CA ASP A 186 -9.15 30.04 6.97
C ASP A 186 -8.73 30.73 5.65
N PRO A 187 -8.52 32.06 5.65
CA PRO A 187 -8.21 32.85 4.47
C PRO A 187 -6.73 32.76 4.07
N GLU A 188 -6.46 33.09 2.80
CA GLU A 188 -5.18 33.68 2.33
C GLU A 188 -3.87 32.94 2.67
N GLY A 189 -3.73 31.72 2.17
CA GLY A 189 -2.42 31.20 1.78
C GLY A 189 -2.54 30.65 0.38
N ALA A 190 -1.80 31.19 -0.59
CA ALA A 190 -1.83 30.78 -1.99
C ALA A 190 -1.48 29.29 -2.15
N THR A 191 -2.46 28.42 -1.95
CA THR A 191 -2.38 27.01 -2.31
C THR A 191 -2.66 26.92 -3.80
N LEU A 192 -1.76 26.28 -4.52
CA LEU A 192 -1.96 26.02 -5.93
C LEU A 192 -3.22 25.16 -6.08
N ARG A 193 -4.07 25.55 -7.02
CA ARG A 193 -5.29 24.81 -7.35
C ARG A 193 -4.93 23.35 -7.64
N PRO A 194 -5.74 22.37 -7.21
CA PRO A 194 -5.50 20.96 -7.49
C PRO A 194 -5.34 20.75 -9.00
N ALA A 195 -4.38 19.91 -9.40
CA ALA A 195 -4.03 19.68 -10.81
C ALA A 195 -5.22 19.25 -11.70
N SER A 196 -6.30 18.74 -11.10
CA SER A 196 -7.56 18.42 -11.77
C SER A 196 -8.35 19.64 -12.27
N GLU A 197 -8.14 20.82 -11.71
CA GLU A 197 -8.85 22.06 -12.08
C GLU A 197 -8.12 22.89 -13.16
N VAL A 198 -6.83 22.62 -13.40
CA VAL A 198 -5.99 23.47 -14.28
C VAL A 198 -6.13 23.11 -15.77
N GLY A 199 -7.02 22.17 -16.11
CA GLY A 199 -7.16 21.60 -17.46
C GLY A 199 -8.27 22.18 -18.34
N GLN A 200 -9.11 23.09 -17.85
CA GLN A 200 -10.13 23.74 -18.68
C GLN A 200 -9.60 25.08 -19.18
N TYR A 201 -9.00 25.06 -20.38
CA TYR A 201 -8.91 26.26 -21.19
C TYR A 201 -10.34 26.60 -21.64
N GLU A 202 -10.96 27.58 -20.96
CA GLU A 202 -12.11 28.27 -21.52
C GLU A 202 -11.59 29.17 -22.65
N ASP A 203 -11.95 28.79 -23.87
CA ASP A 203 -11.72 29.54 -25.10
C ASP A 203 -12.50 30.86 -25.01
N SER A 204 -11.88 31.88 -24.41
CA SER A 204 -12.45 33.22 -24.30
C SER A 204 -12.10 34.00 -25.56
N GLU A 205 -13.13 34.13 -26.39
CA GLU A 205 -13.40 35.19 -27.37
C GLU A 205 -12.20 35.93 -27.97
N ALA A 206 -12.02 35.67 -29.27
CA ALA A 206 -11.45 36.54 -30.31
C ALA A 206 -11.01 37.94 -29.84
N VAL A 207 -9.72 38.09 -29.58
CA VAL A 207 -9.05 39.39 -29.57
C VAL A 207 -8.94 39.85 -31.03
N GLU A 208 -9.74 40.85 -31.42
CA GLU A 208 -9.54 41.55 -32.70
C GLU A 208 -8.13 42.13 -32.78
N PRO A 209 -7.42 41.97 -33.90
CA PRO A 209 -6.08 42.53 -34.05
C PRO A 209 -6.17 44.05 -34.16
N GLN A 210 -5.75 44.77 -33.11
CA GLN A 210 -5.49 46.21 -33.23
C GLN A 210 -4.28 46.42 -34.13
N GLU A 211 -4.53 46.96 -35.32
CA GLU A 211 -3.52 47.41 -36.27
C GLU A 211 -2.63 48.51 -35.66
N ASN A 212 -1.33 48.22 -35.64
CA ASN A 212 -0.18 49.11 -35.81
C ASN A 212 -0.25 50.57 -35.31
N ALA A 213 0.53 50.86 -34.26
CA ALA A 213 1.15 52.17 -34.06
C ALA A 213 2.54 52.03 -33.38
N TYR A 214 3.50 51.44 -34.09
CA TYR A 214 4.93 51.43 -33.69
C TYR A 214 5.86 51.56 -34.90
N ALA A 215 5.52 52.46 -35.82
CA ALA A 215 6.42 52.83 -36.91
C ALA A 215 6.30 54.33 -37.19
N GLU A 216 6.94 55.16 -36.36
CA GLU A 216 7.38 56.51 -36.72
C GLU A 216 8.24 57.10 -35.59
N GLU A 217 9.44 56.54 -35.36
CA GLU A 217 10.50 57.29 -34.69
C GLU A 217 11.88 56.75 -35.10
N PHE A 218 12.16 56.72 -36.40
CA PHE A 218 13.53 56.63 -36.91
C PHE A 218 13.58 57.25 -38.31
N GLY A 219 14.11 58.47 -38.39
CA GLY A 219 14.51 59.11 -39.63
C GLY A 219 14.06 60.57 -39.72
N ASP A 220 14.92 61.50 -39.27
CA ASP A 220 15.59 62.44 -40.17
C ASP A 220 16.51 63.35 -39.34
N GLU A 221 17.79 62.98 -39.24
CA GLU A 221 18.85 63.89 -38.81
C GLU A 221 19.56 64.31 -40.10
N GLY A 222 19.17 65.47 -40.61
CA GLY A 222 19.67 66.05 -41.87
C GLY A 222 19.50 67.56 -41.87
N ASP A 223 20.60 68.24 -41.56
CA ASP A 223 21.06 69.56 -42.00
C ASP A 223 20.03 70.67 -42.35
N GLU A 224 20.24 71.87 -41.78
CA GLU A 224 20.30 73.12 -42.57
C GLU A 224 20.85 74.30 -41.74
N ASP A 225 22.00 74.81 -42.21
CA ASP A 225 22.53 76.20 -42.27
C ASP A 225 22.54 77.15 -41.06
#